data_AF-X1M5V3-F1
#
_entry.id   AF-X1M5V3-F1
#
_cell.length_a   1.000
_cell.length_b   1.000
_cell.length_c   1.000
_cell.angle_alpha   90.00
_cell.angle_beta   90.00
_cell.angle_gamma   90.00
#
_symmetry.space_group_name_H-M   'P 1'
#
loop_
_entity.id
_entity.type
_entity.pdbx_description
1 polymer ?
#
loop_
_entity_poly.entity_id
_entity_poly.type
_entity_poly.pdbx_seq_one_letter_code
_entity_poly.pdbx_strand_id
1 'polypeptide(L)' 'MEEWKTKKIQEFAKTTSGGTPSRKNKAYYNGSNLWVKSGELNDNYITDTKEKITDEAIKKSSAKLFPKETILMAMYGAT' A
#
# COMPACT_ATOMS: atom_id res chain seq x y z
N MET A 1 -35.07 15.26 3.42
CA MET A 1 -33.86 14.56 2.96
C MET A 1 -32.73 15.08 3.82
N GLU A 2 -31.93 14.21 4.43
CA GLU A 2 -30.72 14.71 5.10
C GLU A 2 -29.75 15.25 4.05
N GLU A 3 -29.19 16.42 4.33
CA GLU A 3 -28.19 17.05 3.46
C GLU A 3 -26.82 16.38 3.64
N TRP A 4 -26.08 16.25 2.54
CA TRP A 4 -24.71 15.75 2.56
C TRP A 4 -23.81 16.69 3.36
N LYS A 5 -23.00 16.12 4.26
CA LYS A 5 -22.04 16.87 5.08
C LYS A 5 -20.65 16.77 4.50
N THR A 6 -20.02 17.92 4.26
CA THR A 6 -18.60 18.00 3.90
C THR A 6 -17.74 17.78 5.15
N LYS A 7 -16.78 16.85 5.08
CA LYS A 7 -15.83 16.55 6.15
C LYS A 7 -14.42 16.37 5.59
N LYS A 8 -13.39 16.65 6.39
CA LYS A 8 -12.01 16.29 6.04
C LYS A 8 -11.81 14.78 6.22
N ILE A 9 -11.02 14.15 5.34
CA ILE A 9 -10.73 12.71 5.41
C ILE A 9 -10.19 12.30 6.79
N GLN A 10 -9.32 13.12 7.38
CA GLN A 10 -8.73 12.86 8.71
C GLN A 10 -9.76 12.76 9.84
N GLU A 11 -10.99 13.25 9.65
CA GLU A 11 -12.06 13.18 10.65
C GLU A 11 -12.70 11.79 10.74
N PHE A 12 -12.53 10.95 9.71
CA PHE A 12 -13.18 9.63 9.64
C PHE A 12 -12.27 8.51 9.14
N ALA A 13 -11.04 8.81 8.72
CA ALA A 13 -10.06 7.82 8.29
C ALA A 13 -8.65 8.14 8.79
N LYS A 14 -7.91 7.11 9.16
CA LYS A 14 -6.46 7.20 9.37
C LYS A 14 -5.77 7.02 8.03
N THR A 15 -4.96 7.99 7.63
CA THR A 15 -4.20 7.93 6.38
C THR A 15 -2.71 7.83 6.67
N THR A 16 -2.00 7.09 5.83
CA THR A 16 -0.55 7.04 5.85
C THR A 16 -0.05 6.56 4.50
N SER A 17 1.21 6.82 4.19
CA SER A 17 1.89 6.27 3.03
C SER A 17 2.51 4.91 3.34
N GLY A 18 2.76 4.13 2.29
CA GLY A 18 3.60 2.93 2.35
C GLY A 18 5.09 3.26 2.39
N GLY A 19 5.91 2.34 1.89
CA GLY A 19 7.34 2.53 1.75
C GLY A 19 7.98 1.50 0.84
N THR A 20 9.21 1.80 0.45
CA THR A 20 9.96 1.02 -0.54
C THR A 20 11.18 0.40 0.13
N PRO A 21 11.27 -0.94 0.22
CA PRO A 21 12.50 -1.60 0.65
C PRO A 21 13.66 -1.26 -0.29
N SER A 22 14.88 -1.22 0.22
CA SER A 22 16.06 -0.95 -0.63
C SER A 22 16.22 -2.02 -1.70
N ARG A 23 16.19 -1.63 -2.98
CA ARG A 23 16.45 -2.53 -4.13
C ARG A 23 17.85 -3.14 -4.14
N LYS A 24 18.80 -2.52 -3.44
CA LYS A 24 20.17 -3.05 -3.28
C LYS A 24 20.20 -4.29 -2.39
N ASN A 25 19.24 -4.44 -1.47
CA ASN A 25 19.15 -5.61 -0.62
C ASN A 25 18.19 -6.64 -1.24
N LYS A 26 18.75 -7.61 -1.98
CA LYS A 26 17.97 -8.66 -2.63
C LYS A 26 17.21 -9.56 -1.64
N ALA A 27 17.67 -9.68 -0.40
CA ALA A 27 17.01 -10.49 0.64
C ALA A 27 15.65 -9.93 1.08
N TYR A 28 15.32 -8.69 0.71
CA TYR A 28 14.02 -8.09 0.97
C TYR A 28 12.92 -8.56 0.01
N TYR A 29 13.28 -9.23 -1.08
CA TYR A 29 12.36 -9.60 -2.17
C TYR A 29 12.18 -11.12 -2.27
N ASN A 30 11.20 -11.56 -3.07
CA ASN A 30 10.81 -12.96 -3.24
C ASN A 30 10.30 -13.60 -1.93
N GLY A 31 9.64 -12.79 -1.09
CA GLY A 31 8.94 -13.28 0.11
C GLY A 31 7.49 -13.66 -0.17
N SER A 32 6.68 -13.68 0.88
CA SER A 32 5.25 -14.02 0.83
C SER A 32 4.33 -12.80 0.95
N ASN A 33 4.82 -11.65 1.41
CA ASN A 33 3.99 -10.48 1.64
C ASN A 33 3.79 -9.69 0.34
N LEU A 34 2.53 -9.42 -0.01
CA LEU A 34 2.19 -8.63 -1.20
C LEU A 34 2.79 -7.22 -1.11
N TRP A 35 3.54 -6.81 -2.13
CA TRP A 35 4.12 -5.47 -2.20
C TRP A 35 3.58 -4.73 -3.42
N VAL A 36 2.59 -3.88 -3.17
CA VAL A 36 1.81 -3.16 -4.18
C VAL A 36 2.58 -1.93 -4.67
N LYS A 37 2.73 -1.80 -6.00
CA LYS A 37 3.23 -0.58 -6.66
C LYS A 37 2.09 0.25 -7.24
N SER A 38 2.33 1.54 -7.49
CA SER A 38 1.31 2.46 -8.03
C SER A 38 0.68 1.98 -9.34
N GLY A 39 1.47 1.42 -10.25
CA GLY A 39 0.98 0.86 -11.52
C GLY A 39 0.21 -0.47 -11.40
N GLU A 40 -0.01 -0.96 -10.18
CA GLU A 40 -0.89 -2.10 -9.90
C GLU A 40 -2.23 -1.65 -9.31
N LEU A 41 -2.45 -0.34 -9.12
CA LEU A 41 -3.69 0.26 -8.61
C LEU A 41 -4.68 0.63 -9.73
N ASN A 42 -4.79 -0.22 -10.75
CA ASN A 42 -5.65 0.02 -11.91
C ASN A 42 -7.01 -0.72 -11.83
N ASP A 43 -7.12 -1.70 -10.92
CA ASP A 43 -8.29 -2.58 -10.76
C ASP A 43 -9.00 -2.36 -9.41
N ASN A 44 -10.21 -2.93 -9.26
CA ASN A 44 -11.02 -2.80 -8.04
C ASN A 44 -10.37 -3.43 -6.80
N TYR A 45 -10.04 -4.72 -6.85
CA TYR A 45 -9.57 -5.49 -5.71
C TYR A 45 -8.19 -6.10 -5.98
N ILE A 46 -7.23 -5.80 -5.11
CA ILE A 46 -5.92 -6.43 -5.15
C ILE A 46 -5.98 -7.74 -4.36
N THR A 47 -5.82 -8.86 -5.06
CA THR A 47 -5.72 -10.20 -4.45
C THR A 47 -4.31 -10.78 -4.55
N ASP A 48 -3.47 -10.26 -5.46
CA ASP A 48 -2.06 -10.61 -5.59
C ASP A 48 -1.24 -9.43 -6.17
N THR A 49 0.10 -9.51 -6.10
CA THR A 49 1.04 -8.53 -6.64
C THR A 49 2.17 -9.20 -7.42
N LYS A 50 2.72 -8.48 -8.41
CA LYS A 50 3.84 -8.95 -9.25
C LYS A 50 5.09 -9.24 -8.44
N GLU A 51 5.33 -8.48 -7.37
CA GLU A 51 6.46 -8.66 -6.47
C GLU A 51 5.98 -8.83 -5.04
N LYS A 52 6.69 -9.67 -4.29
CA LYS A 52 6.44 -9.92 -2.87
C LYS A 52 7.71 -9.67 -2.06
N ILE A 53 7.54 -9.22 -0.83
CA ILE A 53 8.64 -8.88 0.08
C ILE A 53 8.67 -9.79 1.31
N THR A 54 9.85 -9.93 1.91
CA THR A 54 10.05 -10.77 3.09
C THR A 54 9.60 -10.06 4.36
N ASP A 55 9.40 -10.81 5.45
CA ASP A 55 9.12 -10.22 6.77
C ASP A 55 10.26 -9.32 7.24
N GLU A 56 11.50 -9.64 6.85
CA GLU A 56 12.66 -8.81 7.14
C GLU A 56 12.56 -7.46 6.45
N ALA A 57 12.06 -7.41 5.20
CA ALA A 57 11.83 -6.15 4.50
C ALA A 57 10.84 -5.25 5.24
N ILE A 58 9.76 -5.83 5.79
CA ILE A 58 8.78 -5.08 6.58
C ILE A 58 9.41 -4.56 7.88
N LYS A 59 10.22 -5.39 8.56
CA LYS A 59 10.86 -5.03 9.84
C LYS A 59 12.01 -4.02 9.69
N LYS A 60 12.75 -4.05 8.58
CA LYS A 60 14.01 -3.31 8.38
C LYS A 60 13.97 -2.27 7.26
N SER A 61 12.78 -1.90 6.79
CA SER A 61 12.61 -0.82 5.82
C SER A 61 11.44 0.10 6.20
N SER A 62 11.15 1.08 5.35
CA SER A 62 9.98 1.94 5.51
C SER A 62 8.68 1.29 5.01
N ALA A 63 8.74 0.10 4.41
CA ALA A 63 7.55 -0.64 4.01
C ALA A 63 6.66 -0.94 5.22
N LYS A 64 5.34 -0.88 5.01
CA LYS A 64 4.35 -1.08 6.07
C LYS A 64 3.39 -2.18 5.67
N LEU A 65 3.01 -2.99 6.65
CA LEU A 65 1.93 -3.96 6.50
C LEU A 65 0.59 -3.26 6.78
N PHE A 66 -0.35 -3.41 5.87
CA PHE A 66 -1.70 -2.87 6.01
C PHE A 66 -2.70 -4.01 6.25
N PRO A 67 -3.74 -3.81 7.09
CA PRO A 67 -4.81 -4.77 7.22
C PRO A 67 -5.51 -5.03 5.88
N LYS A 68 -6.07 -6.24 5.73
CA LYS A 68 -6.96 -6.55 4.61
C LYS A 68 -8.10 -5.52 4.56
N GLU A 69 -8.58 -5.22 3.35
CA GLU A 69 -9.65 -4.23 3.09
C GLU A 69 -9.25 -2.76 3.30
N THR A 70 -7.95 -2.48 3.45
CA THR A 70 -7.43 -1.11 3.38
C THR A 70 -7.61 -0.53 1.98
N ILE A 71 -8.12 0.69 1.89
CA ILE A 71 -8.20 1.45 0.64
C ILE A 71 -6.81 1.98 0.30
N LEU A 72 -6.33 1.66 -0.91
CA LEU A 72 -5.08 2.19 -1.46
C LEU A 72 -5.40 3.24 -2.52
N MET A 73 -4.64 4.33 -2.52
CA MET A 73 -4.81 5.42 -3.48
C MET A 73 -3.45 5.78 -4.09
N ALA A 74 -3.35 5.73 -5.41
CA ALA A 74 -2.16 6.19 -6.12
C ALA A 74 -2.10 7.72 -6.06
N MET A 75 -1.00 8.28 -5.57
CA MET A 75 -0.77 9.73 -5.56
C MET A 75 0.05 10.20 -6.76
N TYR A 76 0.96 9.35 -7.25
CA TYR A 76 1.91 9.65 -8.32
C TYR A 76 2.19 8.40 -9.15
N GLY A 77 2.55 8.56 -10.42
CA GLY A 77 3.07 7.46 -11.25
C GLY A 77 2.07 6.32 -11.50
N ALA A 78 0.77 6.65 -11.56
CA ALA A 78 -0.22 5.80 -12.20
C ALA A 78 -0.21 6.18 -13.69
N THR A 79 0.31 5.29 -14.53
CA THR A 79 0.28 5.39 -15.99
C THR A 79 -0.38 4.15 -16.54
#